data_AF-A0A7L4P8R7-F1
#
_entry.id   AF-A0A7L4P8R7-F1
#
_cell.length_a   1.000
_cell.length_b   1.000
_cell.length_c   1.000
_cell.angle_alpha   90.00
_cell.angle_beta   90.00
_cell.angle_gamma   90.00
#
_symmetry.space_group_name_H-M   'P 1'
#
loop_
_entity.id
_entity.type
_entity.pdbx_description
1 polymer ?
#
loop_
_entity_poly.entity_id
_entity_poly.type
_entity_poly.pdbx_seq_one_letter_code
_entity_poly.pdbx_strand_id
1 'polypeptide(L)' 'MKSAAEKLGPLAKLLEDLGINPYAPANLILARLFIIAPKLARRLADAS' A
#
# COMPACT_ATOMS: atom_id res chain seq x y z
N MET A 1 -16.96 -5.01 -12.52
CA MET A 1 -16.55 -4.70 -11.14
C MET A 1 -15.24 -3.92 -11.23
N LYS A 2 -15.21 -2.63 -10.86
CA LYS A 2 -13.98 -1.82 -10.97
C LYS A 2 -12.97 -2.27 -9.92
N SER A 3 -11.77 -2.65 -10.34
CA SER A 3 -10.72 -3.18 -9.45
C SER A 3 -10.21 -2.10 -8.48
N ALA A 4 -9.60 -2.50 -7.36
CA ALA A 4 -8.97 -1.54 -6.44
C ALA A 4 -7.91 -0.69 -7.15
N ALA A 5 -7.18 -1.27 -8.10
CA ALA A 5 -6.23 -0.58 -8.97
C ALA A 5 -6.87 0.57 -9.78
N GLU A 6 -8.08 0.37 -10.34
CA GLU A 6 -8.79 1.44 -11.07
C GLU A 6 -9.27 2.58 -10.17
N LYS A 7 -9.56 2.31 -8.89
CA LYS A 7 -9.90 3.36 -7.91
C LYS A 7 -8.67 4.06 -7.35
N LEU A 8 -7.54 3.37 -7.27
CA LEU A 8 -6.30 3.88 -6.68
C LEU A 8 -5.48 4.72 -7.67
N GLY A 9 -5.61 4.47 -8.97
CA GLY A 9 -4.92 5.24 -10.01
C GLY A 9 -3.41 5.35 -9.72
N PRO A 10 -2.85 6.56 -9.49
CA PRO A 10 -1.42 6.74 -9.19
C PRO A 10 -0.97 6.05 -7.90
N LEU A 11 -1.86 5.80 -6.94
CA LEU A 11 -1.54 5.05 -5.71
C LEU A 11 -1.26 3.57 -5.98
N ALA A 12 -1.74 3.02 -7.11
CA ALA A 12 -1.43 1.64 -7.48
C ALA A 12 0.08 1.43 -7.66
N LYS A 13 0.76 2.40 -8.28
CA LYS A 13 2.22 2.37 -8.47
C LYS A 13 2.97 2.48 -7.15
N LEU A 14 2.45 3.29 -6.22
CA LEU A 14 3.02 3.45 -4.88
C LEU A 14 2.86 2.16 -4.05
N LEU A 15 1.75 1.43 -4.23
CA LEU A 15 1.58 0.10 -3.64
C LEU A 15 2.56 -0.91 -4.24
N GLU A 16 2.78 -0.90 -5.55
CA GLU A 16 3.78 -1.75 -6.19
C GLU A 16 5.19 -1.46 -5.69
N ASP A 17 5.57 -0.18 -5.55
CA ASP A 17 6.86 0.23 -4.97
C ASP A 17 7.01 -0.23 -3.51
N LEU A 18 5.91 -0.36 -2.77
CA LEU A 18 5.86 -0.93 -1.42
C LEU A 18 5.80 -2.48 -1.40
N GLY A 19 5.84 -3.14 -2.56
CA GLY A 19 5.74 -4.60 -2.68
C GLY A 19 4.33 -5.15 -2.40
N ILE A 20 3.31 -4.31 -2.54
CA ILE A 20 1.90 -4.65 -2.36
C ILE A 20 1.25 -4.75 -3.73
N ASN A 21 0.63 -5.89 -4.05
CA ASN A 21 -0.09 -6.05 -5.31
C ASN A 21 -1.39 -5.22 -5.31
N PRO A 22 -1.53 -4.16 -6.15
CA PRO A 22 -2.71 -3.28 -6.17
C PRO A 22 -3.94 -3.94 -6.80
N TYR A 23 -3.77 -5.06 -7.50
CA TYR A 23 -4.85 -5.87 -8.06
C TYR A 23 -5.41 -6.90 -7.05
N ALA A 24 -4.79 -7.01 -5.87
CA ALA A 24 -5.29 -7.88 -4.82
C ALA A 24 -6.64 -7.37 -4.27
N PRO A 25 -7.45 -8.27 -3.69
CA PRO A 25 -8.62 -7.90 -2.90
C PRO A 25 -8.29 -6.81 -1.87
N ALA A 26 -9.17 -5.81 -1.73
CA ALA A 26 -8.93 -4.62 -0.91
C ALA A 26 -8.63 -4.95 0.56
N ASN A 27 -9.23 -6.01 1.11
CA ASN A 27 -8.96 -6.53 2.46
C ASN A 27 -7.50 -6.97 2.64
N LEU A 28 -6.89 -7.58 1.62
CA LEU A 28 -5.49 -7.99 1.66
C LEU A 28 -4.54 -6.79 1.51
N ILE A 29 -4.90 -5.83 0.68
CA ILE A 29 -4.14 -4.56 0.53
C ILE A 29 -4.13 -3.83 1.88
N LEU A 30 -5.28 -3.70 2.53
CA LEU A 30 -5.41 -3.03 3.82
C LEU A 30 -4.58 -3.74 4.91
N ALA A 31 -4.67 -5.07 5.00
CA ALA A 31 -3.89 -5.84 5.95
C ALA A 31 -2.37 -5.64 5.77
N ARG A 32 -1.88 -5.63 4.52
CA ARG A 32 -0.46 -5.37 4.23
C ARG A 32 -0.05 -3.95 4.58
N LEU A 33 -0.89 -2.96 4.29
CA LEU A 33 -0.65 -1.58 4.68
C LEU A 33 -0.53 -1.45 6.21
N PHE A 34 -1.41 -2.08 6.99
CA PHE A 34 -1.31 -2.06 8.46
C PHE A 34 -0.03 -2.72 9.00
N ILE A 35 0.50 -3.73 8.31
CA ILE A 35 1.76 -4.39 8.69
C ILE A 35 2.98 -3.51 8.33
N ILE A 36 2.92 -2.81 7.19
CA ILE A 36 4.04 -2.02 6.66
C ILE A 36 4.06 -0.60 7.25
N ALA A 37 2.91 0.00 7.52
CA ALA A 37 2.75 1.35 8.06
C ALA A 37 3.61 1.65 9.30
N PRO A 38 3.67 0.81 10.36
CA PRO A 38 4.53 1.10 11.50
C PRO A 38 6.03 1.02 11.15
N LYS A 39 6.42 0.17 10.19
CA LYS A 39 7.81 0.08 9.72
C LYS A 39 8.20 1.31 8.90
N LEU A 40 7.29 1.81 8.07
CA LEU A 40 7.49 3.04 7.31
C LEU A 40 7.52 4.27 8.23
N ALA A 41 6.57 4.37 9.15
CA ALA A 41 6.50 5.45 10.13
C ALA A 41 7.77 5.52 10.98
N ARG A 42 8.31 4.36 11.40
CA ARG A 42 9.56 4.30 12.15
C ARG A 42 10.76 4.76 11.33
N ARG A 43 10.83 4.40 10.04
CA ARG A 43 11.91 4.88 9.14
C ARG A 43 11.81 6.37 8.82
N LEU A 44 10.59 6.89 8.67
CA LEU A 44 10.36 8.32 8.47
C LEU A 44 10.70 9.13 9.74
N ALA A 45 10.37 8.60 10.92
CA ALA A 45 10.71 9.22 12.19
C ALA A 45 12.21 9.19 12.49
N ASP A 46 12.93 8.16 12.06
CA ASP A 46 14.40 8.04 12.22
C ASP A 46 15.17 8.92 11.23
N ALA A 47 14.55 9.23 10.08
CA ALA A 47 15.12 10.11 9.06
C ALA A 47 14.82 11.61 9.27
N SER A 48 14.05 11.96 10.32
CA SER A 48 13.68 13.34 10.68
C SER A 48 14.40 13.81 11.93
#